data_AF-A0A1F9YUQ4-F1
#
_entry.id   AF-A0A1F9YUQ4-F1
#
_cell.length_a   1.000
_cell.length_b   1.000
_cell.length_c   1.000
_cell.angle_alpha   90.00
_cell.angle_beta   90.00
_cell.angle_gamma   90.00
#
_symmetry.space_group_name_H-M   'P 1'
#
loop_
_entity.id
_entity.type
_entity.pdbx_description
1 polymer ?
#
loop_
_entity_poly.entity_id
_entity_poly.type
_entity_poly.pdbx_seq_one_letter_code
_entity_poly.pdbx_strand_id
1 'polypeptide(L)'
;MVKGIYVSDVDAEMSKDIESLRIDRHLVSDLGSFVPGRRRKMIDWVEEHGNKNPLSIVPVLVKHYDDEDPKIRKQIRASLGRLTQSELGELALIECMFSRHAAIASAAASILEERGYNSVNFLSYYRHAESLVMQARKSDVFCQDIEELVADSIETFKEGRFDQAMTNMRMARDLMEDRLEWHGHLRGYIKDVLKLTPMLSQSGVQVDAIQDSIRNAAKAIDSREYEDARKLLDLRRQETRLWKQLWSFEEYVTKRVKVKPLVELMVLTEPDKQLLEAFMRLKDDVEDIVQESRPIDSLKRVEEFLREDVSTEYLSKEGKRLETKDEAAWYVAWSVGLGLLKLVAPIVPNLAEEFYQQYFRDREGSPSVHTVDWPEPFSEKSRHGKEAGKAPKKHKGPK
;
A
#
# COMPACT_ATOMS: atom_id res chain seq x y z
N MET A 1 22.49 -19.43 3.37
CA MET A 1 22.14 -18.21 2.61
C MET A 1 21.22 -17.38 3.48
N VAL A 2 21.56 -16.12 3.78
CA VAL A 2 20.65 -15.22 4.49
C VAL A 2 19.50 -14.89 3.53
N LYS A 3 18.27 -15.22 3.93
CA LYS A 3 17.06 -14.91 3.15
C LYS A 3 16.93 -13.38 3.10
N GLY A 4 16.79 -12.78 1.91
CA GLY A 4 16.51 -11.34 1.78
C GLY A 4 15.20 -10.96 2.47
N ILE A 5 14.92 -9.67 2.62
CA ILE A 5 13.60 -9.21 3.11
C ILE A 5 12.51 -9.65 2.13
N TYR A 6 12.78 -9.45 0.85
CA TYR A 6 11.87 -9.74 -0.25
C TYR A 6 12.54 -10.69 -1.24
N VAL A 7 11.74 -11.59 -1.83
CA VAL A 7 12.18 -12.48 -2.90
C VAL A 7 11.44 -12.05 -4.15
N SER A 8 12.15 -11.44 -5.10
CA SER A 8 11.55 -11.03 -6.37
C SER A 8 11.08 -12.25 -7.16
N ASP A 9 9.89 -12.14 -7.72
CA ASP A 9 9.29 -13.19 -8.55
C ASP A 9 10.13 -13.46 -9.80
N VAL A 10 10.76 -12.42 -10.33
CA VAL A 10 11.72 -12.50 -11.43
C VAL A 10 12.93 -13.38 -11.08
N ASP A 11 13.52 -13.19 -9.90
CA ASP A 11 14.65 -14.03 -9.45
C ASP A 11 14.21 -15.49 -9.26
N ALA A 12 12.99 -15.70 -8.74
CA ALA A 12 12.43 -17.03 -8.53
C ALA A 12 12.17 -17.75 -9.86
N GLU A 13 11.58 -17.05 -10.82
CA GLU A 13 11.18 -17.61 -12.12
C GLU A 13 12.38 -17.84 -13.04
N MET A 14 13.29 -16.85 -13.15
CA MET A 14 14.51 -16.95 -13.95
C MET A 14 15.41 -18.12 -13.48
N SER A 15 15.37 -18.48 -12.20
CA SER A 15 16.16 -19.61 -11.66
C SER A 15 15.61 -20.99 -12.07
N LYS A 16 14.34 -21.07 -12.46
CA LYS A 16 13.63 -22.32 -12.80
C LYS A 16 13.44 -22.50 -14.30
N ASP A 17 13.29 -21.40 -15.04
CA ASP A 17 12.98 -21.44 -16.47
C ASP A 17 14.21 -21.75 -17.33
N ILE A 18 14.28 -22.99 -17.82
CA ILE A 18 15.41 -23.50 -18.64
C ILE A 18 15.59 -22.67 -19.91
N GLU A 19 14.49 -22.19 -20.50
CA GLU A 19 14.54 -21.44 -21.75
C GLU A 19 15.16 -20.05 -21.54
N SER A 20 14.81 -19.33 -20.47
CA SER A 20 15.47 -18.06 -20.12
C SER A 20 16.99 -18.21 -19.95
N LEU A 21 17.45 -19.30 -19.33
CA LEU A 21 18.88 -19.58 -19.14
C LEU A 21 19.61 -19.87 -20.46
N ARG A 22 18.92 -20.54 -21.40
CA ARG A 22 19.46 -20.79 -22.74
C ARG A 22 19.52 -19.50 -23.55
N ILE A 23 18.47 -18.68 -23.48
CA ILE A 23 18.42 -17.37 -24.12
C ILE A 23 19.55 -16.50 -23.58
N ASP A 24 19.69 -16.34 -22.26
CA ASP A 24 20.76 -15.54 -21.63
C ASP A 24 22.16 -15.94 -22.12
N ARG A 25 22.41 -17.24 -22.26
CA ARG A 25 23.71 -17.76 -22.73
C ARG A 25 24.02 -17.40 -24.18
N HIS A 26 23.03 -17.36 -25.05
CA HIS A 26 23.21 -17.19 -26.49
C HIS A 26 22.84 -15.80 -27.00
N LEU A 27 22.19 -14.97 -26.18
CA LEU A 27 21.60 -13.70 -26.58
C LEU A 27 22.61 -12.79 -27.29
N VAL A 28 23.71 -12.46 -26.62
CA VAL A 28 24.73 -11.54 -27.15
C VAL A 28 25.41 -12.12 -28.39
N SER A 29 25.77 -13.42 -28.37
CA SER A 29 26.45 -14.05 -29.52
C SER A 29 25.58 -14.11 -30.77
N ASP A 30 24.28 -14.36 -30.60
CA ASP A 30 23.37 -14.55 -31.73
C ASP A 30 22.86 -13.22 -32.27
N LEU A 31 22.63 -12.22 -31.41
CA LEU A 31 22.30 -10.85 -31.82
C LEU A 31 23.49 -10.12 -32.47
N GLY A 32 24.72 -10.44 -32.04
CA GLY A 32 25.97 -9.94 -32.64
C GLY A 32 26.35 -10.64 -33.95
N SER A 33 25.67 -11.72 -34.33
CA SER A 33 26.02 -12.50 -35.52
C SER A 33 25.87 -11.70 -36.82
N PHE A 34 26.85 -11.83 -37.72
CA PHE A 34 26.78 -11.28 -39.07
C PHE A 34 25.67 -11.93 -39.93
N VAL A 35 25.17 -13.10 -39.54
CA VAL A 35 24.12 -13.83 -40.26
C VAL A 35 22.74 -13.27 -39.87
N PRO A 36 22.01 -12.59 -40.78
CA PRO A 36 20.72 -11.97 -40.45
C PRO A 36 19.68 -12.96 -39.93
N GLY A 37 19.66 -14.19 -40.47
CA GLY A 37 18.73 -15.23 -40.04
C GLY A 37 18.93 -15.69 -38.59
N ARG A 38 20.17 -15.67 -38.07
CA ARG A 38 20.45 -16.03 -36.68
C ARG A 38 19.94 -14.96 -35.72
N ARG A 39 20.19 -13.69 -36.03
CA ARG A 39 19.66 -12.55 -35.26
C ARG A 39 18.14 -12.57 -35.20
N ARG A 40 17.49 -12.76 -36.35
CA ARG A 40 16.03 -12.82 -36.43
C ARG A 40 15.45 -13.96 -35.59
N LYS A 41 16.02 -15.17 -35.69
CA LYS A 41 15.62 -16.30 -34.86
C LYS A 41 15.77 -16.03 -33.36
N MET A 42 16.84 -15.37 -32.94
CA MET A 42 17.03 -15.00 -31.53
C MET A 42 15.96 -14.00 -31.06
N ILE A 43 15.65 -12.98 -31.87
CA ILE A 43 14.56 -12.03 -31.57
C ILE A 43 13.21 -12.74 -31.48
N ASP A 44 12.88 -13.56 -32.49
CA ASP A 44 11.62 -14.31 -32.52
C ASP A 44 11.51 -15.24 -31.29
N TRP A 45 12.62 -15.88 -30.89
CA TRP A 45 12.67 -16.77 -29.72
C TRP A 45 12.45 -16.02 -28.40
N VAL A 46 13.10 -14.86 -28.23
CA VAL A 46 12.93 -13.94 -27.10
C VAL A 46 11.49 -13.47 -27.01
N GLU A 47 10.89 -13.04 -28.12
CA GLU A 47 9.53 -12.50 -28.13
C GLU A 47 8.48 -13.59 -27.91
N GLU A 48 8.63 -14.76 -28.51
CA GLU A 48 7.69 -15.86 -28.31
C GLU A 48 7.65 -16.30 -26.84
N HIS A 49 8.82 -16.45 -26.20
CA HIS A 49 8.89 -16.87 -24.80
C HIS A 49 8.55 -15.71 -23.86
N GLY A 50 9.01 -14.50 -24.17
CA GLY A 50 8.74 -13.32 -23.36
C GLY A 50 7.26 -12.95 -23.32
N ASN A 51 6.50 -13.21 -24.38
CA ASN A 51 5.04 -13.01 -24.36
C ASN A 51 4.31 -14.08 -23.52
N LYS A 52 4.88 -15.28 -23.37
CA LYS A 52 4.30 -16.36 -22.55
C LYS A 52 4.69 -16.23 -21.08
N ASN A 53 5.94 -15.87 -20.81
CA ASN A 53 6.50 -15.73 -19.47
C ASN A 53 7.41 -14.49 -19.39
N PRO A 54 6.84 -13.28 -19.23
CA PRO A 54 7.63 -12.06 -19.11
C PRO A 54 8.59 -12.08 -17.91
N LEU A 55 8.20 -12.71 -16.80
CA LEU A 55 8.98 -12.76 -15.56
C LEU A 55 10.33 -13.47 -15.73
N SER A 56 10.47 -14.40 -16.67
CA SER A 56 11.73 -15.08 -16.95
C SER A 56 12.60 -14.38 -17.99
N ILE A 57 12.00 -13.69 -18.97
CA ILE A 57 12.73 -13.11 -20.11
C ILE A 57 13.09 -11.64 -19.92
N VAL A 58 12.20 -10.84 -19.32
CA VAL A 58 12.47 -9.42 -19.00
C VAL A 58 13.78 -9.23 -18.20
N PRO A 59 14.08 -9.98 -17.11
CA PRO A 59 15.37 -9.84 -16.42
C PRO A 59 16.59 -10.11 -17.31
N VAL A 60 16.49 -11.07 -18.22
CA VAL A 60 17.57 -11.40 -19.15
C VAL A 60 17.82 -10.23 -20.09
N LEU A 61 16.77 -9.59 -20.61
CA LEU A 61 16.92 -8.40 -21.44
C LEU A 61 17.44 -7.20 -20.65
N VAL A 62 16.97 -7.01 -19.42
CA VAL A 62 17.42 -5.92 -18.53
C VAL A 62 18.89 -6.08 -18.18
N LYS A 63 19.37 -7.30 -17.90
CA LYS A 63 20.78 -7.62 -17.62
C LYS A 63 21.72 -7.15 -18.72
N HIS A 64 21.28 -7.20 -19.98
CA HIS A 64 22.06 -6.82 -21.16
C HIS A 64 21.59 -5.49 -21.78
N TYR A 65 20.82 -4.68 -21.02
CA TYR A 65 20.20 -3.44 -21.52
C TYR A 65 21.22 -2.38 -21.99
N ASP A 66 22.39 -2.35 -21.35
CA ASP A 66 23.50 -1.43 -21.64
C ASP A 66 24.71 -2.14 -22.24
N ASP A 67 24.46 -3.17 -23.07
CA ASP A 67 25.51 -3.86 -23.82
C ASP A 67 26.42 -2.89 -24.59
N GLU A 68 27.72 -3.18 -24.66
CA GLU A 68 28.72 -2.31 -25.30
C GLU A 68 28.44 -2.12 -26.80
N ASP A 69 27.99 -3.17 -27.51
CA ASP A 69 27.68 -3.11 -28.94
C ASP A 69 26.37 -2.32 -29.18
N PRO A 70 26.42 -1.16 -29.88
CA PRO A 70 25.23 -0.36 -30.17
C PRO A 70 24.13 -1.11 -30.93
N LYS A 71 24.48 -2.09 -31.77
CA LYS A 71 23.51 -2.88 -32.53
C LYS A 71 22.78 -3.89 -31.65
N ILE A 72 23.50 -4.53 -30.73
CA ILE A 72 22.93 -5.48 -29.77
C ILE A 72 22.02 -4.72 -28.81
N ARG A 73 22.56 -3.64 -28.21
CA ARG A 73 21.82 -2.73 -27.35
C ARG A 73 20.50 -2.26 -27.98
N LYS A 74 20.54 -1.79 -29.23
CA LYS A 74 19.32 -1.35 -29.94
C LYS A 74 18.28 -2.47 -30.08
N GLN A 75 18.71 -3.70 -30.38
CA GLN A 75 17.80 -4.85 -30.52
C GLN A 75 17.18 -5.24 -29.17
N ILE A 76 17.98 -5.32 -28.11
CA ILE A 76 17.53 -5.65 -26.75
C ILE A 76 16.53 -4.62 -26.26
N ARG A 77 16.85 -3.32 -26.38
CA ARG A 77 15.93 -2.24 -25.98
C ARG A 77 14.62 -2.28 -26.76
N ALA A 78 14.65 -2.63 -28.04
CA ALA A 78 13.44 -2.75 -28.85
C ALA A 78 12.56 -3.93 -28.41
N SER A 79 13.14 -5.10 -28.15
CA SER A 79 12.39 -6.28 -27.65
C SER A 79 11.85 -6.05 -26.24
N LEU A 80 12.65 -5.46 -25.35
CA LEU A 80 12.20 -5.07 -24.01
C LEU A 80 11.04 -4.07 -24.08
N GLY A 81 11.17 -3.05 -24.94
CA GLY A 81 10.13 -2.06 -25.17
C GLY A 81 8.82 -2.67 -25.66
N ARG A 82 8.85 -3.73 -26.49
CA ARG A 82 7.65 -4.45 -26.93
C ARG A 82 7.03 -5.28 -25.79
N LEU A 83 7.83 -6.07 -25.08
CA LEU A 83 7.33 -6.93 -24.00
C LEU A 83 6.71 -6.13 -22.85
N THR A 84 7.31 -4.99 -22.53
CA THR A 84 6.87 -4.10 -21.44
C THR A 84 5.71 -3.17 -21.82
N GLN A 85 5.11 -3.33 -23.00
CA GLN A 85 3.81 -2.71 -23.33
C GLN A 85 2.63 -3.46 -22.71
N SER A 86 2.82 -4.73 -22.36
CA SER A 86 1.82 -5.51 -21.63
C SER A 86 1.93 -5.24 -20.13
N GLU A 87 0.80 -5.30 -19.42
CA GLU A 87 0.74 -5.13 -17.96
C GLU A 87 1.68 -6.12 -17.24
N LEU A 88 1.67 -7.39 -17.65
CA LEU A 88 2.56 -8.41 -17.08
C LEU A 88 4.04 -8.16 -17.38
N GLY A 89 4.36 -7.64 -18.57
CA GLY A 89 5.73 -7.30 -18.93
C GLY A 89 6.24 -6.06 -18.20
N GLU A 90 5.40 -5.06 -18.00
CA GLU A 90 5.73 -3.89 -17.17
C GLU A 90 5.92 -4.28 -15.71
N LEU A 91 5.03 -5.11 -15.16
CA LEU A 91 5.19 -5.65 -13.81
C LEU A 91 6.48 -6.45 -13.67
N ALA A 92 6.86 -7.25 -14.66
CA ALA A 92 8.15 -7.96 -14.67
C ALA A 92 9.35 -7.00 -14.69
N LEU A 93 9.25 -5.85 -15.37
CA LEU A 93 10.28 -4.82 -15.34
C LEU A 93 10.36 -4.15 -13.96
N ILE A 94 9.23 -3.87 -13.31
CA ILE A 94 9.19 -3.34 -11.94
C ILE A 94 9.81 -4.35 -10.97
N GLU A 95 9.49 -5.63 -11.09
CA GLU A 95 10.08 -6.71 -10.29
C GLU A 95 11.60 -6.78 -10.40
N CYS A 96 12.15 -6.52 -11.60
CA CYS A 96 13.60 -6.50 -11.81
C CYS A 96 14.32 -5.51 -10.89
N MET A 97 13.69 -4.42 -10.44
CA MET A 97 14.28 -3.50 -9.45
C MET A 97 14.65 -4.19 -8.14
N PHE A 98 13.89 -5.20 -7.74
CA PHE A 98 14.08 -5.92 -6.48
C PHE A 98 14.91 -7.19 -6.64
N SER A 99 15.47 -7.44 -7.83
CA SER A 99 16.37 -8.57 -8.09
C SER A 99 17.59 -8.53 -7.17
N ARG A 100 18.08 -9.69 -6.74
CA ARG A 100 19.35 -9.80 -6.00
C ARG A 100 20.56 -9.47 -6.87
N HIS A 101 20.40 -9.46 -8.19
CA HIS A 101 21.46 -9.07 -9.13
C HIS A 101 21.50 -7.54 -9.27
N ALA A 102 22.53 -6.91 -8.68
CA ALA A 102 22.66 -5.44 -8.66
C ALA A 102 22.63 -4.79 -10.05
N ALA A 103 23.17 -5.46 -11.08
CA ALA A 103 23.13 -4.98 -12.47
C ALA A 103 21.69 -4.94 -13.01
N ILE A 104 20.89 -6.00 -12.77
CA ILE A 104 19.48 -6.06 -13.18
C ILE A 104 18.68 -4.99 -12.45
N ALA A 105 18.84 -4.89 -11.13
CA ALA A 105 18.15 -3.91 -10.30
C ALA A 105 18.42 -2.47 -10.73
N SER A 106 19.69 -2.11 -10.94
CA SER A 106 20.09 -0.75 -11.30
C SER A 106 19.66 -0.37 -12.72
N ALA A 107 19.76 -1.31 -13.66
CA ALA A 107 19.28 -1.11 -15.02
C ALA A 107 17.76 -0.94 -15.05
N ALA A 108 17.01 -1.82 -14.37
CA ALA A 108 15.54 -1.71 -14.25
C ALA A 108 15.12 -0.37 -13.65
N ALA A 109 15.74 0.05 -12.54
CA ALA A 109 15.43 1.33 -11.91
C ALA A 109 15.73 2.52 -12.83
N SER A 110 16.81 2.47 -13.62
CA SER A 110 17.12 3.54 -14.58
C SER A 110 16.10 3.61 -15.72
N ILE A 111 15.69 2.45 -16.25
CA ILE A 111 14.67 2.36 -17.31
C ILE A 111 13.32 2.90 -16.82
N LEU A 112 12.93 2.57 -15.60
CA LEU A 112 11.66 3.02 -15.01
C LEU A 112 11.72 4.52 -14.64
N GLU A 113 12.90 5.06 -14.35
CA GLU A 113 13.08 6.49 -14.06
C GLU A 113 12.83 7.32 -15.31
N GLU A 114 13.31 6.86 -16.47
CA GLU A 114 12.99 7.45 -17.77
C GLU A 114 11.49 7.43 -18.08
N ARG A 115 10.74 6.52 -17.44
CA ARG A 115 9.26 6.43 -17.53
C ARG A 115 8.53 7.21 -16.44
N GLY A 116 9.24 7.89 -15.53
CA GLY A 116 8.64 8.72 -14.49
C GLY A 116 8.25 8.00 -13.19
N TYR A 117 8.78 6.80 -12.93
CA TYR A 117 8.40 5.99 -11.77
C TYR A 117 9.10 6.40 -10.45
N ASN A 118 10.01 7.38 -10.47
CA ASN A 118 10.85 7.77 -9.30
C ASN A 118 11.57 6.56 -8.67
N SER A 119 11.96 5.61 -9.51
CA SER A 119 12.44 4.27 -9.19
C SER A 119 13.87 4.26 -8.67
N VAL A 120 14.75 5.18 -9.09
CA VAL A 120 16.15 5.22 -8.60
C VAL A 120 16.18 5.53 -7.11
N ASN A 121 15.41 6.53 -6.69
CA ASN A 121 15.30 6.88 -5.28
C ASN A 121 14.68 5.72 -4.49
N PHE A 122 13.60 5.13 -5.01
CA PHE A 122 12.91 4.04 -4.32
C PHE A 122 13.83 2.84 -4.09
N LEU A 123 14.59 2.44 -5.13
CA LEU A 123 15.59 1.38 -5.02
C LEU A 123 16.67 1.71 -3.98
N SER A 124 17.13 2.96 -3.91
CA SER A 124 18.11 3.39 -2.92
C SER A 124 17.58 3.21 -1.48
N TYR A 125 16.36 3.68 -1.21
CA TYR A 125 15.72 3.50 0.11
C TYR A 125 15.50 2.02 0.44
N TYR A 126 15.04 1.23 -0.53
CA TYR A 126 14.87 -0.21 -0.36
C TYR A 126 16.18 -0.91 0.01
N ARG A 127 17.28 -0.64 -0.70
CA ARG A 127 18.59 -1.23 -0.40
C ARG A 127 19.13 -0.80 0.96
N HIS A 128 18.87 0.43 1.36
CA HIS A 128 19.23 0.92 2.68
C HIS A 128 18.44 0.15 3.76
N ALA A 129 17.10 0.07 3.64
CA ALA A 129 16.26 -0.69 4.55
C ALA A 129 16.67 -2.17 4.61
N GLU A 130 16.97 -2.78 3.46
CA GLU A 130 17.50 -4.15 3.35
C GLU A 130 18.78 -4.34 4.17
N SER A 131 19.75 -3.42 4.03
CA SER A 131 20.99 -3.45 4.80
C SER A 131 20.74 -3.32 6.30
N LEU A 132 19.88 -2.38 6.73
CA LEU A 132 19.56 -2.17 8.15
C LEU A 132 18.89 -3.41 8.76
N VAL A 133 17.92 -4.01 8.09
CA VAL A 133 17.27 -5.24 8.58
C VAL A 133 18.28 -6.40 8.66
N MET A 134 19.19 -6.52 7.69
CA MET A 134 20.26 -7.53 7.81
C MET A 134 21.17 -7.28 9.01
N GLN A 135 21.44 -6.02 9.37
CA GLN A 135 22.19 -5.68 10.58
C GLN A 135 21.39 -5.95 11.86
N ALA A 136 20.08 -5.69 11.84
CA ALA A 136 19.14 -5.96 12.92
C ALA A 136 19.11 -7.44 13.27
N ARG A 137 18.90 -8.29 12.24
CA ARG A 137 18.89 -9.74 12.37
C ARG A 137 20.21 -10.30 12.92
N LYS A 138 21.36 -9.71 12.54
CA LYS A 138 22.68 -10.10 13.09
C LYS A 138 22.87 -9.69 14.55
N SER A 139 22.13 -8.68 14.99
CA SER A 139 22.24 -8.07 16.31
C SER A 139 21.11 -8.48 17.25
N ASP A 140 20.25 -9.41 16.83
CA ASP A 140 19.02 -9.86 17.50
C ASP A 140 18.04 -8.71 17.83
N VAL A 141 18.01 -7.67 17.00
CA VAL A 141 17.05 -6.57 17.12
C VAL A 141 15.77 -6.92 16.36
N PHE A 142 14.62 -6.76 17.00
CA PHE A 142 13.31 -6.99 16.39
C PHE A 142 13.05 -6.08 15.18
N CYS A 143 12.77 -6.69 14.03
CA CYS A 143 12.55 -5.99 12.75
C CYS A 143 11.39 -6.54 11.91
N GLN A 144 10.60 -7.50 12.41
CA GLN A 144 9.57 -8.17 11.61
C GLN A 144 8.48 -7.20 11.12
N ASP A 145 8.03 -6.28 11.97
CA ASP A 145 7.06 -5.25 11.64
C ASP A 145 7.54 -4.30 10.53
N ILE A 146 8.83 -3.99 10.51
CA ILE A 146 9.48 -3.20 9.47
C ILE A 146 9.60 -4.01 8.17
N GLU A 147 9.94 -5.29 8.25
CA GLU A 147 9.97 -6.19 7.08
C GLU A 147 8.60 -6.26 6.39
N GLU A 148 7.52 -6.35 7.18
CA GLU A 148 6.15 -6.32 6.69
C GLU A 148 5.82 -5.00 6.00
N LEU A 149 6.22 -3.85 6.57
CA LEU A 149 6.02 -2.55 5.91
C LEU A 149 6.84 -2.42 4.62
N VAL A 150 8.07 -2.92 4.57
CA VAL A 150 8.90 -2.94 3.36
C VAL A 150 8.21 -3.74 2.26
N ALA A 151 7.69 -4.93 2.59
CA ALA A 151 6.94 -5.74 1.63
C ALA A 151 5.68 -5.02 1.14
N ASP A 152 4.88 -4.44 2.05
CA ASP A 152 3.69 -3.67 1.69
C ASP A 152 4.03 -2.45 0.81
N SER A 153 5.19 -1.81 1.04
CA SER A 153 5.69 -0.69 0.23
C SER A 153 6.06 -1.12 -1.19
N ILE A 154 6.65 -2.31 -1.35
CA ILE A 154 6.97 -2.89 -2.66
C ILE A 154 5.68 -3.17 -3.44
N GLU A 155 4.67 -3.78 -2.81
CA GLU A 155 3.38 -4.01 -3.46
C GLU A 155 2.69 -2.70 -3.83
N THR A 156 2.71 -1.71 -2.94
CA THR A 156 2.18 -0.36 -3.20
C THR A 156 2.89 0.30 -4.40
N PHE A 157 4.19 0.09 -4.55
CA PHE A 157 4.96 0.61 -5.68
C PHE A 157 4.54 -0.06 -7.01
N LYS A 158 4.33 -1.39 -7.01
CA LYS A 158 3.87 -2.13 -8.19
C LYS A 158 2.50 -1.70 -8.66
N GLU A 159 1.64 -1.27 -7.73
CA GLU A 159 0.32 -0.71 -8.01
C GLU A 159 0.35 0.71 -8.58
N GLY A 160 1.53 1.31 -8.75
CA GLY A 160 1.70 2.67 -9.28
C GLY A 160 1.53 3.79 -8.24
N ARG A 161 1.36 3.45 -6.95
CA ARG A 161 1.22 4.42 -5.85
C ARG A 161 2.59 4.88 -5.32
N PHE A 162 3.38 5.51 -6.18
CA PHE A 162 4.79 5.79 -5.92
C PHE A 162 5.05 6.66 -4.68
N ASP A 163 4.28 7.73 -4.48
CA ASP A 163 4.49 8.66 -3.35
C ASP A 163 4.23 7.99 -2.00
N GLN A 164 3.17 7.18 -1.93
CA GLN A 164 2.84 6.44 -0.71
C GLN A 164 3.82 5.31 -0.46
N ALA A 165 4.20 4.56 -1.50
CA ALA A 165 5.26 3.56 -1.41
C ALA A 165 6.56 4.18 -0.89
N MET A 166 6.97 5.33 -1.44
CA MET A 166 8.15 6.07 -1.04
C MET A 166 8.08 6.51 0.43
N THR A 167 6.93 7.04 0.86
CA THR A 167 6.71 7.47 2.24
C THR A 167 6.84 6.30 3.21
N ASN A 168 6.19 5.17 2.91
CA ASN A 168 6.26 3.96 3.72
C ASN A 168 7.68 3.38 3.75
N MET A 169 8.39 3.35 2.63
CA MET A 169 9.77 2.85 2.56
C MET A 169 10.74 3.73 3.37
N ARG A 170 10.58 5.06 3.32
CA ARG A 170 11.37 6.00 4.13
C ARG A 170 11.12 5.77 5.62
N MET A 171 9.86 5.67 6.02
CA MET A 171 9.50 5.39 7.41
C MET A 171 10.05 4.05 7.90
N ALA A 172 9.99 3.00 7.08
CA ALA A 172 10.57 1.70 7.39
C ALA A 172 12.09 1.79 7.63
N ARG A 173 12.80 2.51 6.76
CA ARG A 173 14.24 2.78 6.94
C ARG A 173 14.52 3.56 8.22
N ASP A 174 13.84 4.69 8.41
CA ASP A 174 14.12 5.62 9.53
C ASP A 174 13.88 4.94 10.88
N LEU A 175 12.76 4.21 10.99
CA LEU A 175 12.48 3.42 12.20
C LEU A 175 13.54 2.35 12.45
N MET A 176 14.08 1.70 11.41
CA MET A 176 15.11 0.69 11.58
C MET A 176 16.46 1.31 11.98
N GLU A 177 16.78 2.47 11.43
CA GLU A 177 17.99 3.25 11.75
C GLU A 177 17.96 3.67 13.22
N ASP A 178 16.87 4.30 13.66
CA ASP A 178 16.66 4.69 15.05
C ASP A 178 16.80 3.48 16.00
N ARG A 179 16.15 2.36 15.66
CA ARG A 179 16.22 1.12 16.47
C ARG A 179 17.65 0.62 16.63
N LEU A 180 18.42 0.59 15.55
CA LEU A 180 19.81 0.14 15.57
C LEU A 180 20.71 1.10 16.33
N GLU A 181 20.51 2.40 16.16
CA GLU A 181 21.25 3.44 16.90
C GLU A 181 21.01 3.31 18.40
N TRP A 182 19.75 3.26 18.83
CA TRP A 182 19.38 3.09 20.23
C TRP A 182 19.93 1.82 20.84
N HIS A 183 19.81 0.70 20.13
CA HIS A 183 20.36 -0.57 20.57
C HIS A 183 21.90 -0.51 20.67
N GLY A 184 22.57 0.15 19.73
CA GLY A 184 24.01 0.40 19.76
C GLY A 184 24.44 1.24 20.97
N HIS A 185 23.76 2.36 21.23
CA HIS A 185 23.99 3.22 22.38
C HIS A 185 23.84 2.46 23.70
N LEU A 186 22.74 1.73 23.88
CA LEU A 186 22.46 0.97 25.10
C LEU A 186 23.50 -0.14 25.33
N ARG A 187 23.88 -0.87 24.28
CA ARG A 187 24.96 -1.86 24.34
C ARG A 187 26.30 -1.22 24.71
N GLY A 188 26.58 -0.03 24.19
CA GLY A 188 27.75 0.78 24.54
C GLY A 188 27.77 1.16 26.02
N TYR A 189 26.67 1.71 26.53
CA TYR A 189 26.52 2.05 27.95
C TYR A 189 26.70 0.83 28.86
N ILE A 190 26.06 -0.30 28.54
CA ILE A 190 26.23 -1.54 29.29
C ILE A 190 27.70 -1.97 29.33
N LYS A 191 28.38 -1.92 28.17
CA LYS A 191 29.81 -2.28 28.08
C LYS A 191 30.67 -1.35 28.94
N ASP A 192 30.40 -0.05 28.96
CA ASP A 192 31.18 0.91 29.72
C ASP A 192 30.93 0.78 31.23
N VAL A 193 29.69 0.52 31.66
CA VAL A 193 29.40 0.19 33.06
C VAL A 193 30.14 -1.10 33.46
N LEU A 194 30.11 -2.14 32.64
CA LEU A 194 30.82 -3.40 32.90
C LEU A 194 32.34 -3.21 33.02
N LYS A 195 32.95 -2.30 32.26
CA LYS A 195 34.37 -1.95 32.39
C LYS A 195 34.69 -1.24 33.71
N LEU A 196 33.76 -0.43 34.23
CA LEU A 196 33.93 0.31 35.48
C LEU A 196 33.65 -0.56 36.72
N THR A 197 32.92 -1.66 36.56
CA THR A 197 32.56 -2.59 37.64
C THR A 197 33.72 -3.01 38.56
N PRO A 198 34.95 -3.32 38.09
CA PRO A 198 36.07 -3.65 38.96
C PRO A 198 36.52 -2.49 39.85
N MET A 199 36.49 -1.25 39.35
CA MET A 199 36.85 -0.05 40.12
C MET A 199 35.78 0.30 41.15
N LEU A 200 34.51 0.08 40.80
CA LEU A 200 33.37 0.23 41.71
C LEU A 200 33.44 -0.80 42.85
N SER A 201 33.83 -2.04 42.53
CA SER A 201 34.10 -3.11 43.52
C SER A 201 35.14 -2.68 44.55
N GLN A 202 36.28 -2.15 44.07
CA GLN A 202 37.36 -1.65 44.93
C GLN A 202 36.93 -0.46 45.80
N SER A 203 35.89 0.27 45.38
CA SER A 203 35.33 1.43 46.10
C SER A 203 34.20 1.03 47.06
N GLY A 204 33.95 -0.26 47.28
CA GLY A 204 32.95 -0.78 48.24
C GLY A 204 31.52 -0.87 47.70
N VAL A 205 31.32 -0.72 46.39
CA VAL A 205 29.99 -0.88 45.76
C VAL A 205 29.67 -2.36 45.58
N GLN A 206 28.45 -2.78 45.90
CA GLN A 206 27.97 -4.16 45.66
C GLN A 206 27.87 -4.44 44.15
N VAL A 207 28.83 -5.22 43.64
CA VAL A 207 28.97 -5.56 42.22
C VAL A 207 27.88 -6.50 41.72
N ASP A 208 27.43 -7.43 42.55
CA ASP A 208 26.48 -8.46 42.14
C ASP A 208 25.13 -7.85 41.73
N ALA A 209 24.65 -6.84 42.47
CA ALA A 209 23.44 -6.10 42.15
C ALA A 209 23.55 -5.32 40.81
N ILE A 210 24.76 -4.83 40.47
CA ILE A 210 25.02 -4.14 39.21
C ILE A 210 25.02 -5.14 38.04
N GLN A 211 25.65 -6.30 38.20
CA GLN A 211 25.68 -7.34 37.17
C GLN A 211 24.28 -7.89 36.87
N ASP A 212 23.46 -8.13 37.90
CA ASP A 212 22.08 -8.59 37.72
C ASP A 212 21.20 -7.51 37.08
N SER A 213 21.36 -6.24 37.49
CA SER A 213 20.65 -5.11 36.87
C SER A 213 21.00 -4.94 35.40
N ILE A 214 22.28 -5.11 35.03
CA ILE A 214 22.76 -5.09 33.65
C ILE A 214 22.20 -6.27 32.86
N ARG A 215 22.18 -7.47 33.45
CA ARG A 215 21.63 -8.67 32.80
C ARG A 215 20.13 -8.54 32.56
N ASN A 216 19.40 -7.95 33.49
CA ASN A 216 17.98 -7.65 33.34
C ASN A 216 17.73 -6.55 32.30
N ALA A 217 18.54 -5.49 32.29
CA ALA A 217 18.47 -4.44 31.28
C ALA A 217 18.78 -5.00 29.87
N ALA A 218 19.79 -5.86 29.73
CA ALA A 218 20.11 -6.52 28.46
C ALA A 218 18.95 -7.39 27.96
N LYS A 219 18.34 -8.21 28.83
CA LYS A 219 17.15 -9.00 28.48
C LYS A 219 15.95 -8.13 28.10
N ALA A 220 15.73 -7.02 28.81
CA ALA A 220 14.63 -6.10 28.51
C ALA A 220 14.84 -5.35 27.18
N ILE A 221 16.09 -5.14 26.76
CA ILE A 221 16.43 -4.59 25.44
C ILE A 221 16.09 -5.59 24.34
N ASP A 222 16.45 -6.85 24.53
CA ASP A 222 16.17 -7.93 23.56
C ASP A 222 14.65 -8.15 23.40
N SER A 223 13.87 -7.89 24.45
CA SER A 223 12.41 -8.01 24.46
C SER A 223 11.67 -6.66 24.33
N ARG A 224 12.34 -5.57 23.95
CA ARG A 224 11.71 -4.26 23.90
C ARG A 224 10.69 -4.21 22.78
N GLU A 225 9.42 -4.17 23.15
CA GLU A 225 8.34 -3.95 22.20
C GLU A 225 8.31 -2.47 21.81
N TYR A 226 8.52 -2.19 20.53
CA TYR A 226 8.44 -0.83 19.96
C TYR A 226 6.97 -0.43 19.77
N GLU A 227 6.20 -0.38 20.86
CA GLU A 227 4.73 -0.29 20.83
C GLU A 227 4.22 0.91 20.03
N ASP A 228 4.79 2.09 20.21
CA ASP A 228 4.38 3.30 19.49
C ASP A 228 4.72 3.24 17.99
N ALA A 229 5.92 2.77 17.65
CA ALA A 229 6.31 2.55 16.26
C ALA A 229 5.42 1.49 15.61
N ARG A 230 5.06 0.43 16.35
CA ARG A 230 4.16 -0.61 15.90
C ARG A 230 2.76 -0.08 15.63
N LYS A 231 2.19 0.75 16.52
CA LYS A 231 0.90 1.42 16.30
C LYS A 231 0.92 2.27 15.04
N LEU A 232 2.00 3.04 14.84
CA LEU A 232 2.18 3.85 13.63
C LEU A 232 2.26 2.97 12.36
N LEU A 233 3.03 1.88 12.40
CA LEU A 233 3.15 0.92 11.31
C LEU A 233 1.81 0.26 10.98
N ASP A 234 1.10 -0.22 12.00
CA ASP A 234 -0.21 -0.87 11.85
C ASP A 234 -1.25 0.09 11.25
N LEU A 235 -1.23 1.36 11.65
CA LEU A 235 -2.06 2.40 11.05
C LEU A 235 -1.77 2.58 9.55
N ARG A 236 -0.50 2.69 9.15
CA ARG A 236 -0.11 2.83 7.74
C ARG A 236 -0.51 1.65 6.87
N ARG A 237 -0.39 0.45 7.42
CA ARG A 237 -0.81 -0.78 6.75
C ARG A 237 -2.33 -0.81 6.60
N GLN A 238 -3.05 -0.40 7.63
CA GLN A 238 -4.52 -0.32 7.60
C GLN A 238 -5.00 0.73 6.59
N GLU A 239 -4.37 1.91 6.54
CA GLU A 239 -4.62 2.95 5.54
C GLU A 239 -4.42 2.41 4.12
N THR A 240 -3.35 1.64 3.89
CA THR A 240 -3.07 1.02 2.58
C THR A 240 -4.14 0.02 2.14
N ARG A 241 -4.67 -0.79 3.08
CA ARG A 241 -5.79 -1.71 2.81
C ARG A 241 -7.08 -0.97 2.52
N LEU A 242 -7.39 0.05 3.32
CA LEU A 242 -8.58 0.87 3.14
C LEU A 242 -8.57 1.61 1.79
N TRP A 243 -7.42 2.18 1.40
CA TRP A 243 -7.25 2.83 0.09
C TRP A 243 -7.70 1.90 -1.04
N LYS A 244 -7.30 0.62 -1.02
CA LYS A 244 -7.67 -0.35 -2.09
C LYS A 244 -9.17 -0.58 -2.19
N GLN A 245 -9.84 -0.70 -1.05
CA GLN A 245 -11.28 -0.95 -1.02
C GLN A 245 -12.08 0.30 -1.39
N LEU A 246 -11.69 1.47 -0.89
CA LEU A 246 -12.26 2.74 -1.30
C LEU A 246 -12.06 2.97 -2.79
N TRP A 247 -10.86 2.72 -3.33
CA TRP A 247 -10.58 2.82 -4.77
C TRP A 247 -11.50 1.92 -5.58
N SER A 248 -11.58 0.64 -5.22
CA SER A 248 -12.47 -0.31 -5.90
C SER A 248 -13.92 0.18 -5.90
N PHE A 249 -14.42 0.65 -4.75
CA PHE A 249 -15.79 1.12 -4.60
C PHE A 249 -16.05 2.44 -5.35
N GLU A 250 -15.25 3.47 -5.10
CA GLU A 250 -15.43 4.80 -5.69
C GLU A 250 -15.23 4.79 -7.20
N GLU A 251 -14.26 4.04 -7.70
CA GLU A 251 -14.07 3.82 -9.13
C GLU A 251 -15.28 3.09 -9.74
N TYR A 252 -15.83 2.08 -9.05
CA TYR A 252 -17.02 1.36 -9.51
C TYR A 252 -18.24 2.27 -9.59
N VAL A 253 -18.45 3.13 -8.58
CA VAL A 253 -19.57 4.06 -8.49
C VAL A 253 -19.41 5.18 -9.52
N THR A 254 -18.30 5.91 -9.52
CA THR A 254 -18.12 7.10 -10.37
C THR A 254 -18.01 6.80 -11.87
N LYS A 255 -17.59 5.60 -12.27
CA LYS A 255 -17.69 5.14 -13.67
C LYS A 255 -19.13 5.06 -14.15
N ARG A 256 -20.08 4.77 -13.25
CA ARG A 256 -21.50 4.58 -13.55
C ARG A 256 -22.31 5.84 -13.28
N VAL A 257 -22.07 6.50 -12.15
CA VAL A 257 -22.71 7.73 -11.69
C VAL A 257 -21.92 8.94 -12.18
N LYS A 258 -22.29 9.46 -13.35
CA LYS A 258 -21.59 10.61 -13.96
C LYS A 258 -22.08 11.97 -13.47
N VAL A 259 -23.31 12.02 -12.99
CA VAL A 259 -23.99 13.24 -12.54
C VAL A 259 -24.45 13.03 -11.10
N LYS A 260 -24.35 14.07 -10.27
CA LYS A 260 -24.88 14.06 -8.90
C LYS A 260 -26.38 13.72 -8.93
N PRO A 261 -26.83 12.64 -8.26
CA PRO A 261 -28.23 12.27 -8.25
C PRO A 261 -29.10 13.32 -7.54
N LEU A 262 -30.29 13.61 -8.08
CA LEU A 262 -31.25 14.55 -7.49
C LEU A 262 -32.19 13.82 -6.53
N VAL A 263 -32.43 14.40 -5.35
CA VAL A 263 -33.13 13.76 -4.22
C VAL A 263 -34.66 13.69 -4.43
N GLU A 264 -35.24 14.59 -5.22
CA GLU A 264 -36.65 14.97 -5.04
C GLU A 264 -37.72 13.95 -5.50
N LEU A 265 -37.36 12.81 -6.11
CA LEU A 265 -38.37 11.88 -6.68
C LEU A 265 -38.05 10.37 -6.52
N MET A 266 -37.15 9.99 -5.62
CA MET A 266 -36.62 8.62 -5.58
C MET A 266 -37.43 7.69 -4.69
N VAL A 267 -37.79 6.51 -5.19
CA VAL A 267 -38.37 5.43 -4.39
C VAL A 267 -37.26 4.43 -4.04
N LEU A 268 -36.78 4.49 -2.79
CA LEU A 268 -35.77 3.57 -2.28
C LEU A 268 -36.35 2.15 -2.14
N THR A 269 -35.63 1.18 -2.68
CA THR A 269 -35.95 -0.24 -2.46
C THR A 269 -35.57 -0.67 -1.05
N GLU A 270 -35.91 -1.90 -0.67
CA GLU A 270 -35.55 -2.43 0.64
C GLU A 270 -34.01 -2.59 0.81
N PRO A 271 -33.25 -3.14 -0.16
CA PRO A 271 -31.79 -3.16 -0.10
C PRO A 271 -31.17 -1.76 0.04
N ASP A 272 -31.71 -0.76 -0.65
CA ASP A 272 -31.24 0.63 -0.58
C ASP A 272 -31.35 1.18 0.85
N LYS A 273 -32.50 0.94 1.51
CA LYS A 273 -32.72 1.38 2.90
C LYS A 273 -31.80 0.64 3.86
N GLN A 274 -31.63 -0.66 3.68
CA GLN A 274 -30.77 -1.48 4.54
C GLN A 274 -29.32 -1.00 4.50
N LEU A 275 -28.78 -0.66 3.32
CA LEU A 275 -27.44 -0.12 3.20
C LEU A 275 -27.31 1.25 3.90
N LEU A 276 -28.30 2.13 3.73
CA LEU A 276 -28.29 3.44 4.41
C LEU A 276 -28.38 3.30 5.93
N GLU A 277 -29.18 2.37 6.44
CA GLU A 277 -29.26 2.07 7.88
C GLU A 277 -27.96 1.45 8.41
N ALA A 278 -27.35 0.54 7.66
CA ALA A 278 -26.06 -0.05 8.00
C ALA A 278 -24.96 1.03 8.06
N PHE A 279 -24.96 1.98 7.12
CA PHE A 279 -24.04 3.12 7.15
C PHE A 279 -24.25 4.00 8.40
N MET A 280 -25.49 4.25 8.80
CA MET A 280 -25.75 5.02 10.02
C MET A 280 -25.24 4.31 11.27
N ARG A 281 -25.38 2.98 11.36
CA ARG A 281 -24.77 2.19 12.45
C ARG A 281 -23.26 2.27 12.42
N LEU A 282 -22.65 2.16 11.23
CA LEU A 282 -21.20 2.33 11.06
C LEU A 282 -20.74 3.70 11.57
N LYS A 283 -21.48 4.77 11.24
CA LYS A 283 -21.15 6.12 11.69
C LYS A 283 -21.13 6.19 13.22
N ASP A 284 -22.18 5.70 13.87
CA ASP A 284 -22.29 5.70 15.33
C ASP A 284 -21.15 4.84 15.95
N ASP A 285 -20.90 3.64 15.43
CA ASP A 285 -19.80 2.75 15.87
C ASP A 285 -18.43 3.44 15.79
N VAL A 286 -18.15 4.13 14.66
CA VAL A 286 -16.87 4.81 14.45
C VAL A 286 -16.73 6.02 15.36
N GLU A 287 -17.80 6.79 15.56
CA GLU A 287 -17.82 7.92 16.51
C GLU A 287 -17.48 7.44 17.94
N ASP A 288 -18.03 6.30 18.37
CA ASP A 288 -17.73 5.70 19.67
C ASP A 288 -16.26 5.25 19.77
N ILE A 289 -15.74 4.53 18.76
CA ILE A 289 -14.34 4.06 18.75
C ILE A 289 -13.34 5.24 18.74
N VAL A 290 -13.66 6.32 18.03
CA VAL A 290 -12.83 7.53 17.99
C VAL A 290 -12.77 8.18 19.37
N GLN A 291 -13.87 8.19 20.13
CA GLN A 291 -13.87 8.68 21.52
C GLN A 291 -12.95 7.84 22.42
N GLU A 292 -12.81 6.55 22.16
CA GLU A 292 -11.86 5.66 22.84
C GLU A 292 -10.39 5.83 22.38
N SER A 293 -10.11 6.75 21.46
CA SER A 293 -8.77 6.98 20.88
C SER A 293 -8.16 5.76 20.18
N ARG A 294 -8.99 4.98 19.47
CA ARG A 294 -8.58 3.75 18.77
C ARG A 294 -8.72 3.85 17.24
N PRO A 295 -7.90 4.68 16.56
CA PRO A 295 -8.08 4.99 15.14
C PRO A 295 -7.98 3.77 14.21
N ILE A 296 -7.11 2.80 14.54
CA ILE A 296 -6.94 1.59 13.73
C ILE A 296 -8.22 0.76 13.70
N ASP A 297 -8.92 0.67 14.83
CA ASP A 297 -10.14 -0.13 14.94
C ASP A 297 -11.31 0.55 14.20
N SER A 298 -11.36 1.88 14.20
CA SER A 298 -12.28 2.64 13.34
C SER A 298 -12.08 2.31 11.86
N LEU A 299 -10.83 2.33 11.37
CA LEU A 299 -10.55 2.01 9.97
C LEU A 299 -10.84 0.54 9.62
N LYS A 300 -10.62 -0.39 10.55
CA LYS A 300 -11.00 -1.81 10.37
C LYS A 300 -12.50 -1.97 10.27
N ARG A 301 -13.26 -1.27 11.11
CA ARG A 301 -14.73 -1.29 11.08
C ARG A 301 -15.29 -0.75 9.76
N VAL A 302 -14.68 0.29 9.21
CA VAL A 302 -15.00 0.82 7.87
C VAL A 302 -14.65 -0.20 6.77
N GLU A 303 -13.49 -0.84 6.86
CA GLU A 303 -13.07 -1.90 5.92
C GLU A 303 -14.06 -3.08 5.91
N GLU A 304 -14.51 -3.50 7.10
CA GLU A 304 -15.51 -4.55 7.26
C GLU A 304 -16.83 -4.17 6.59
N PHE A 305 -17.33 -2.94 6.81
CA PHE A 305 -18.53 -2.44 6.14
C PHE A 305 -18.41 -2.42 4.60
N LEU A 306 -17.27 -1.98 4.07
CA LEU A 306 -17.02 -1.97 2.62
C LEU A 306 -17.05 -3.40 2.04
N ARG A 307 -16.53 -4.37 2.78
CA ARG A 307 -16.47 -5.77 2.34
C ARG A 307 -17.83 -6.47 2.46
N GLU A 308 -18.49 -6.32 3.60
CA GLU A 308 -19.68 -7.09 3.95
C GLU A 308 -20.94 -6.39 3.44
N ASP A 309 -21.27 -5.21 3.96
CA ASP A 309 -22.50 -4.49 3.64
C ASP A 309 -22.50 -3.94 2.20
N VAL A 310 -21.39 -3.34 1.76
CA VAL A 310 -21.31 -2.72 0.43
C VAL A 310 -21.07 -3.77 -0.65
N SER A 311 -19.95 -4.49 -0.58
CA SER A 311 -19.55 -5.38 -1.68
C SER A 311 -20.40 -6.66 -1.72
N THR A 312 -20.52 -7.35 -0.58
CA THR A 312 -21.17 -8.66 -0.52
C THR A 312 -22.68 -8.56 -0.49
N GLU A 313 -23.25 -7.67 0.33
CA GLU A 313 -24.70 -7.60 0.52
C GLU A 313 -25.39 -6.72 -0.54
N TYR A 314 -24.87 -5.50 -0.79
CA TYR A 314 -25.51 -4.57 -1.71
C TYR A 314 -25.08 -4.76 -3.18
N LEU A 315 -23.80 -4.57 -3.52
CA LEU A 315 -23.33 -4.55 -4.91
C LEU A 315 -23.49 -5.90 -5.62
N SER A 316 -23.35 -7.02 -4.90
CA SER A 316 -23.55 -8.34 -5.51
C SER A 316 -25.00 -8.57 -5.97
N LYS A 317 -25.98 -8.02 -5.25
CA LYS A 317 -27.42 -8.19 -5.52
C LYS A 317 -27.95 -7.10 -6.43
N GLU A 318 -27.60 -5.86 -6.13
CA GLU A 318 -28.18 -4.65 -6.73
C GLU A 318 -27.24 -3.97 -7.74
N GLY A 319 -26.01 -4.47 -7.95
CA GLY A 319 -25.02 -3.85 -8.85
C GLY A 319 -25.52 -3.63 -10.28
N LYS A 320 -26.41 -4.50 -10.78
CA LYS A 320 -27.05 -4.32 -12.10
C LYS A 320 -27.88 -3.04 -12.18
N ARG A 321 -28.48 -2.58 -11.07
CA ARG A 321 -29.27 -1.35 -11.03
C ARG A 321 -28.41 -0.11 -11.28
N LEU A 322 -27.16 -0.13 -10.84
CA LEU A 322 -26.21 0.94 -11.17
C LEU A 322 -25.88 0.98 -12.67
N GLU A 323 -25.90 -0.17 -13.36
CA GLU A 323 -25.67 -0.25 -14.81
C GLU A 323 -26.88 0.20 -15.61
N THR A 324 -28.09 -0.13 -15.15
CA THR A 324 -29.36 0.30 -15.76
C THR A 324 -29.71 1.75 -15.45
N LYS A 325 -28.83 2.49 -14.76
CA LYS A 325 -29.00 3.90 -14.38
C LYS A 325 -30.21 4.14 -13.49
N ASP A 326 -30.46 3.22 -12.56
CA ASP A 326 -31.43 3.45 -11.51
C ASP A 326 -30.96 4.60 -10.62
N GLU A 327 -31.71 5.70 -10.65
CA GLU A 327 -31.35 6.91 -9.92
C GLU A 327 -31.29 6.63 -8.40
N ALA A 328 -32.16 5.79 -7.85
CA ALA A 328 -32.18 5.49 -6.41
C ALA A 328 -30.90 4.77 -5.97
N ALA A 329 -30.47 3.77 -6.76
CA ALA A 329 -29.21 3.06 -6.50
C ALA A 329 -27.99 3.98 -6.68
N TRP A 330 -28.02 4.87 -7.68
CA TRP A 330 -26.99 5.89 -7.85
C TRP A 330 -26.90 6.82 -6.66
N TYR A 331 -28.02 7.30 -6.14
CA TYR A 331 -28.09 8.17 -4.98
C TYR A 331 -27.55 7.50 -3.73
N VAL A 332 -27.95 6.26 -3.45
CA VAL A 332 -27.47 5.52 -2.28
C VAL A 332 -25.97 5.32 -2.36
N ALA A 333 -25.46 4.82 -3.49
CA ALA A 333 -24.04 4.56 -3.66
C ALA A 333 -23.20 5.85 -3.59
N TRP A 334 -23.67 6.94 -4.21
CA TRP A 334 -23.04 8.26 -4.14
C TRP A 334 -22.97 8.79 -2.69
N SER A 335 -24.10 8.70 -1.98
CA SER A 335 -24.22 9.22 -0.61
C SER A 335 -23.36 8.41 0.36
N VAL A 336 -23.32 7.08 0.21
CA VAL A 336 -22.44 6.21 0.99
C VAL A 336 -20.97 6.50 0.70
N GLY A 337 -20.57 6.67 -0.56
CA GLY A 337 -19.17 7.01 -0.90
C GLY A 337 -18.72 8.32 -0.27
N LEU A 338 -19.45 9.41 -0.51
CA LEU A 338 -19.12 10.70 0.12
C LEU A 338 -19.19 10.63 1.64
N GLY A 339 -20.15 9.89 2.20
CA GLY A 339 -20.28 9.65 3.63
C GLY A 339 -19.08 8.93 4.22
N LEU A 340 -18.56 7.90 3.54
CA LEU A 340 -17.36 7.17 3.94
C LEU A 340 -16.15 8.10 3.98
N LEU A 341 -15.95 8.93 2.95
CA LEU A 341 -14.84 9.89 2.93
C LEU A 341 -14.91 10.87 4.10
N LYS A 342 -16.11 11.40 4.40
CA LYS A 342 -16.30 12.26 5.59
C LYS A 342 -16.05 11.54 6.90
N LEU A 343 -16.43 10.27 6.99
CA LEU A 343 -16.24 9.46 8.20
C LEU A 343 -14.76 9.17 8.47
N VAL A 344 -13.96 8.90 7.44
CA VAL A 344 -12.53 8.59 7.60
C VAL A 344 -11.63 9.83 7.63
N ALA A 345 -12.12 10.99 7.18
CA ALA A 345 -11.36 12.25 7.13
C ALA A 345 -10.71 12.68 8.47
N PRO A 346 -11.35 12.51 9.66
CA PRO A 346 -10.70 12.82 10.94
C PRO A 346 -9.53 11.89 11.30
N ILE A 347 -9.47 10.69 10.71
CA ILE A 347 -8.47 9.65 11.03
C ILE A 347 -7.35 9.64 10.00
N VAL A 348 -7.70 9.68 8.71
CA VAL A 348 -6.79 9.64 7.55
C VAL A 348 -7.13 10.78 6.57
N PRO A 349 -6.88 12.05 6.94
CA PRO A 349 -7.34 13.22 6.19
C PRO A 349 -6.81 13.26 4.75
N ASN A 350 -5.54 12.93 4.55
CA ASN A 350 -4.92 12.95 3.23
C ASN A 350 -5.58 11.94 2.28
N LEU A 351 -5.89 10.74 2.77
CA LEU A 351 -6.61 9.71 2.00
C LEU A 351 -8.00 10.21 1.61
N ALA A 352 -8.77 10.70 2.58
CA ALA A 352 -10.12 11.19 2.33
C ALA A 352 -10.14 12.35 1.32
N GLU A 353 -9.18 13.27 1.45
CA GLU A 353 -9.05 14.43 0.57
C GLU A 353 -8.64 14.01 -0.84
N GLU A 354 -7.67 13.10 -1.02
CA GLU A 354 -7.26 12.56 -2.31
C GLU A 354 -8.46 12.01 -3.11
N PHE A 355 -9.24 11.15 -2.47
CA PHE A 355 -10.44 10.56 -3.07
C PHE A 355 -11.51 11.60 -3.37
N TYR A 356 -11.72 12.55 -2.46
CA TYR A 356 -12.68 13.63 -2.68
C TYR A 356 -12.30 14.47 -3.90
N GLN A 357 -11.02 14.86 -4.00
CA GLN A 357 -10.49 15.62 -5.11
C GLN A 357 -10.65 14.88 -6.44
N GLN A 358 -10.40 13.58 -6.46
CA GLN A 358 -10.46 12.75 -7.66
C GLN A 358 -11.91 12.45 -8.12
N TYR A 359 -12.82 12.17 -7.19
CA TYR A 359 -14.11 11.56 -7.50
C TYR A 359 -15.32 12.47 -7.28
N PHE A 360 -15.23 13.45 -6.37
CA PHE A 360 -16.38 14.22 -5.89
C PHE A 360 -16.28 15.73 -6.15
N ARG A 361 -15.07 16.32 -6.16
CA ARG A 361 -14.86 17.78 -6.23
C ARG A 361 -15.62 18.44 -7.38
N ASP A 362 -15.51 17.91 -8.58
CA ASP A 362 -16.15 18.49 -9.78
C ASP A 362 -17.68 18.46 -9.71
N ARG A 363 -18.25 17.56 -8.91
CA ARG A 363 -19.71 17.32 -8.83
C ARG A 363 -20.34 17.96 -7.60
N GLU A 364 -19.62 18.01 -6.48
CA GLU A 364 -20.06 18.65 -5.24
C GLU A 364 -19.70 20.15 -5.20
N GLY A 365 -18.69 20.58 -5.96
CA GLY A 365 -18.28 22.00 -6.08
C GLY A 365 -17.59 22.60 -4.86
N SER A 366 -17.52 21.87 -3.74
CA SER A 366 -16.78 22.31 -2.56
C SER A 366 -15.27 22.07 -2.74
N PRO A 367 -14.40 22.93 -2.17
CA PRO A 367 -12.96 22.84 -2.40
C PRO A 367 -12.30 21.67 -1.67
N SER A 368 -12.89 21.12 -0.61
CA SER A 368 -12.33 20.05 0.22
C SER A 368 -13.41 19.19 0.89
N VAL A 369 -13.07 17.93 1.20
CA VAL A 369 -13.93 17.00 1.95
C VAL A 369 -14.28 17.51 3.35
N HIS A 370 -13.43 18.36 3.91
CA HIS A 370 -13.66 18.97 5.22
C HIS A 370 -14.71 20.10 5.18
N THR A 371 -14.96 20.66 4.00
CA THR A 371 -15.90 21.78 3.78
C THR A 371 -17.22 21.37 3.16
N VAL A 372 -17.26 20.22 2.48
CA VAL A 372 -18.49 19.70 1.89
C VAL A 372 -19.47 19.29 2.99
N ASP A 373 -20.76 19.53 2.78
CA ASP A 373 -21.80 19.09 3.71
C ASP A 373 -21.89 17.56 3.77
N TRP A 374 -22.44 17.02 4.86
CA TRP A 374 -22.79 15.60 4.89
C TRP A 374 -23.84 15.31 3.81
N PRO A 375 -23.70 14.23 3.03
CA PRO A 375 -24.70 13.87 2.05
C PRO A 375 -26.03 13.58 2.74
N GLU A 376 -27.13 14.01 2.15
CA GLU A 376 -28.44 13.45 2.48
C GLU A 376 -28.39 11.94 2.17
N PRO A 377 -28.94 11.04 3.02
CA PRO A 377 -29.81 11.28 4.16
C PRO A 377 -29.08 11.42 5.52
N PHE A 378 -27.75 11.49 5.54
CA PHE A 378 -26.94 11.46 6.77
C PHE A 378 -26.76 12.83 7.44
N SER A 379 -27.24 13.91 6.81
CA SER A 379 -27.20 15.25 7.36
C SER A 379 -28.07 15.36 8.63
N GLU A 380 -27.66 16.17 9.60
CA GLU A 380 -28.46 16.40 10.83
C GLU A 380 -29.79 17.14 10.56
N LYS A 381 -29.88 17.85 9.43
CA LYS A 381 -31.11 18.51 8.97
C LYS A 381 -32.19 17.49 8.59
N SER A 382 -31.80 16.32 8.11
CA SER A 382 -32.71 15.21 7.78
C SER A 382 -33.39 14.61 9.02
N ARG A 383 -32.69 14.56 10.17
CA ARG A 383 -33.22 14.07 11.45
C ARG A 383 -34.34 14.97 12.00
N HIS A 384 -34.20 16.29 11.89
CA HIS A 384 -35.19 17.27 12.38
C HIS A 384 -36.44 17.38 11.50
N GLY A 385 -36.35 17.05 10.21
CA GLY A 385 -37.49 17.03 9.29
C GLY A 385 -38.53 15.93 9.59
N LYS A 386 -38.11 14.82 10.23
CA LYS A 386 -39.02 13.73 10.64
C LYS A 386 -39.76 14.00 11.96
N GLU A 387 -39.24 14.86 12.84
CA GLU A 387 -39.90 15.20 14.10
C GLU A 387 -40.99 16.29 13.93
N ALA A 388 -40.84 17.18 12.96
CA ALA A 388 -41.87 18.19 12.63
C ALA A 388 -43.14 17.63 11.96
N GLY A 389 -43.13 16.35 11.56
CA GLY A 389 -44.23 15.68 10.84
C GLY A 389 -45.31 15.04 11.73
N LYS A 390 -45.20 15.05 13.06
CA LYS A 390 -46.29 14.57 13.95
C LYS A 390 -47.29 15.68 14.25
N ALA A 391 -48.43 15.59 13.56
CA ALA A 391 -49.61 16.45 13.47
C ALA A 391 -50.03 17.31 14.70
N PRO A 392 -50.70 18.47 14.45
CA PRO A 392 -51.22 19.36 15.48
C PRO A 392 -52.43 18.74 16.22
N LYS A 393 -52.42 18.81 17.56
CA LYS A 393 -53.56 18.44 18.40
C LYS A 393 -54.75 19.35 18.09
N LYS A 394 -55.83 18.78 17.55
CA LYS A 394 -57.16 19.39 17.49
C LYS A 394 -57.65 19.67 18.91
N HIS A 395 -57.73 20.94 19.30
CA HIS A 395 -58.53 21.35 20.46
C HIS A 395 -60.01 21.30 20.07
N LYS A 396 -60.73 20.28 20.56
CA LYS A 396 -62.18 20.34 20.78
C LYS A 396 -62.38 20.89 22.20
N GLY A 397 -62.91 22.11 22.32
CA GLY A 397 -63.42 22.61 23.59
C GLY A 397 -64.77 21.98 23.94
N PRO A 398 -65.13 21.87 25.22
CA PRO A 398 -66.51 21.74 25.64
C PRO A 398 -67.02 23.04 26.28
N LYS A 399 -68.25 23.39 25.85
CA LYS A 399 -69.28 24.32 26.35
C LYS A 399 -68.98 25.23 27.53
#